data_AF-A0A662IP94-F1
#
_entry.id   AF-A0A662IP94-F1
#
_cell.length_a   1.000
_cell.length_b   1.000
_cell.length_c   1.000
_cell.angle_alpha   90.00
_cell.angle_beta   90.00
_cell.angle_gamma   90.00
#
_symmetry.space_group_name_H-M   'P 1'
#
loop_
_entity.id
_entity.type
_entity.pdbx_description
1 polymer ?
#
loop_
_entity_poly.entity_id
_entity_poly.type
_entity_poly.pdbx_seq_one_letter_code
_entity_poly.pdbx_strand_id
1 'polypeptide(L)' 'MRPSDDVGIIGYGVYIPIYRIKASEIARVWGKLNDHLPVEEKAVAGPDEDAVTIAIEAARYAIK' A
#
# COMPACT_ATOMS: atom_id res chain seq x y z
N MET A 1 8.87 -24.03 -18.02
CA MET A 1 7.65 -24.48 -17.32
C MET A 1 6.45 -23.80 -17.97
N ARG A 2 5.54 -24.56 -18.57
CA ARG A 2 4.18 -24.10 -18.92
C ARG A 2 3.21 -25.04 -18.21
N PRO A 3 2.20 -24.51 -17.49
CA PRO A 3 1.18 -25.34 -16.89
C PRO A 3 0.37 -26.07 -17.97
N SER A 4 -0.20 -27.22 -17.60
CA SER A 4 -1.10 -28.02 -18.43
C SER A 4 -2.42 -27.32 -18.72
N ASP A 5 -2.84 -26.47 -17.78
CA ASP A 5 -4.09 -25.74 -17.80
C ASP A 5 -3.82 -24.24 -17.97
N ASP A 6 -4.82 -23.52 -18.48
CA ASP A 6 -4.79 -22.06 -18.53
C ASP A 6 -4.80 -21.50 -17.10
N VAL A 7 -3.76 -20.74 -16.75
CA VAL A 7 -3.64 -20.10 -15.44
C VAL A 7 -3.53 -18.60 -15.58
N GLY A 8 -4.07 -17.88 -14.60
CA GLY A 8 -4.01 -16.42 -14.53
C GLY A 8 -4.48 -15.91 -13.17
N ILE A 9 -4.25 -14.62 -12.92
CA ILE A 9 -4.79 -13.92 -11.75
C ILE A 9 -6.24 -13.55 -12.07
N ILE A 10 -7.19 -14.20 -11.40
CA ILE A 10 -8.63 -13.98 -11.62
C ILE A 10 -9.23 -12.87 -10.74
N GLY A 11 -8.45 -12.38 -9.76
CA GLY A 11 -8.86 -11.33 -8.82
C GLY A 11 -7.76 -10.99 -7.83
N TYR A 12 -7.94 -9.88 -7.13
CA TYR A 12 -7.07 -9.42 -6.05
C TYR A 12 -7.87 -8.52 -5.10
N GLY A 13 -7.42 -8.44 -3.85
CA GLY A 13 -7.96 -7.53 -2.85
C GLY A 13 -6.83 -6.67 -2.28
N VAL A 14 -7.19 -5.48 -1.81
CA VAL A 14 -6.21 -4.49 -1.33
C VAL A 14 -6.74 -3.83 -0.08
N TYR A 15 -5.90 -3.78 0.95
CA TYR A 15 -6.10 -2.91 2.09
C TYR A 15 -5.00 -1.85 2.10
N ILE A 16 -5.37 -0.58 2.30
CA ILE A 16 -4.42 0.53 2.40
C ILE A 16 -4.59 1.14 3.79
N PRO A 17 -3.50 1.31 4.56
CA PRO A 17 -3.58 1.89 5.90
C PRO A 17 -4.32 3.22 5.94
N ILE A 18 -4.97 3.54 7.06
CA ILE A 18 -5.83 4.74 7.16
C ILE A 18 -4.99 6.02 7.25
N TYR A 19 -3.83 5.99 7.93
CA TYR A 19 -3.04 7.20 8.15
C TYR A 19 -2.23 7.60 6.91
N ARG A 20 -1.99 8.91 6.79
CA ARG A 20 -1.28 9.55 5.68
C ARG A 20 -0.33 10.63 6.19
N ILE A 21 0.80 10.76 5.50
CA ILE A 21 1.71 11.91 5.64
C ILE A 21 1.98 12.50 4.27
N LYS A 22 1.89 13.83 4.15
CA LYS A 22 2.21 14.53 2.91
C LYS A 22 3.69 14.36 2.57
N ALA A 23 3.99 14.14 1.30
CA ALA A 23 5.38 14.04 0.86
C ALA A 23 6.16 15.33 1.15
N SER A 24 5.50 16.49 1.08
CA SER A 24 6.10 17.79 1.42
C SER A 24 6.50 17.89 2.89
N GLU A 25 5.76 17.24 3.79
CA GLU A 25 6.09 17.19 5.20
C GLU A 25 7.31 16.30 5.46
N ILE A 26 7.39 15.16 4.77
CA ILE A 26 8.61 14.33 4.76
C ILE A 26 9.78 15.18 4.24
N ALA A 27 9.67 15.80 3.07
CA ALA A 27 10.74 16.61 2.48
C ALA A 27 11.21 17.74 3.40
N ARG A 28 10.28 18.43 4.06
CA ARG A 28 10.56 19.48 5.06
C ARG A 28 11.42 18.95 6.21
N VAL A 29 11.05 17.81 6.81
CA VAL A 29 11.81 17.19 7.92
C VAL A 29 13.19 16.72 7.46
N TRP A 30 13.30 16.25 6.22
CA TRP A 30 14.56 15.80 5.62
C TRP A 30 15.40 16.93 5.00
N GLY A 31 15.01 18.20 5.14
CA GLY A 31 15.76 19.36 4.62
C GLY A 31 15.85 19.42 3.10
N LYS A 32 14.87 18.87 2.38
CA LYS A 32 14.80 18.86 0.92
C LYS A 32 13.85 19.95 0.41
N LEU A 33 14.13 20.46 -0.80
CA LEU A 33 13.23 21.37 -1.51
C LEU A 33 12.04 20.58 -2.08
N ASN A 34 10.85 21.20 -2.06
CA ASN A 34 9.58 20.55 -2.42
C ASN A 34 9.32 20.43 -3.93
N ASP A 35 10.27 20.84 -4.78
CA ASP A 35 9.93 21.14 -6.18
C ASP A 35 9.62 19.90 -7.03
N HIS A 36 10.02 18.69 -6.61
CA HIS A 36 9.75 17.45 -7.35
C HIS A 36 9.65 16.23 -6.43
N LEU A 37 8.47 16.02 -5.84
CA LEU A 37 8.20 14.84 -5.02
C LEU A 37 7.48 13.77 -5.86
N PRO A 38 7.82 12.47 -5.71
CA PRO A 38 7.31 11.41 -6.58
C PRO A 38 5.84 11.06 -6.32
N VAL A 39 5.29 11.50 -5.18
CA VAL A 39 3.91 11.27 -4.74
C VAL A 39 3.41 12.48 -3.95
N GLU A 40 2.11 12.66 -3.85
CA GLU A 40 1.50 13.70 -3.02
C GLU A 40 1.55 13.36 -1.52
N GLU A 41 1.28 12.10 -1.19
CA GLU A 41 1.26 11.59 0.18
C GLU A 41 1.65 10.11 0.23
N LYS A 42 2.00 9.64 1.44
CA LYS A 42 2.35 8.24 1.71
C LYS A 42 1.46 7.68 2.81
N ALA A 43 0.97 6.45 2.59
CA ALA A 43 0.31 5.63 3.61
C ALA A 43 1.27 5.26 4.74
N VAL A 44 0.83 5.41 5.98
CA VAL A 44 1.57 5.03 7.19
C VAL A 44 0.73 4.04 7.97
N ALA A 45 1.31 2.89 8.32
CA ALA A 45 0.66 1.92 9.17
C ALA A 45 0.49 2.48 10.58
N GLY A 46 -0.73 2.40 11.10
CA GLY A 46 -1.02 2.63 12.51
C GLY A 46 -0.53 1.49 13.40
N PRO A 47 -0.64 1.66 14.73
CA PRO A 47 -0.19 0.64 15.69
C PRO A 47 -0.82 -0.75 15.50
N ASP A 48 -2.05 -0.82 15.00
CA ASP A 48 -2.81 -2.06 14.80
C ASP A 48 -2.77 -2.58 13.34
N GLU A 49 -2.06 -1.90 12.43
CA GLU A 49 -2.01 -2.22 11.00
C GLU A 49 -0.68 -2.93 10.64
N ASP A 50 -0.42 -4.07 11.29
CA ASP A 50 0.75 -4.88 10.97
C ASP A 50 0.59 -5.67 9.64
N ALA A 51 1.64 -6.37 9.23
CA ALA A 51 1.64 -7.13 7.98
C ALA A 51 0.56 -8.23 7.93
N VAL A 52 0.26 -8.87 9.07
CA VAL A 52 -0.76 -9.93 9.14
C VAL A 52 -2.15 -9.32 9.07
N THR A 53 -2.41 -8.23 9.80
CA THR A 53 -3.67 -7.49 9.73
C THR A 53 -3.95 -7.02 8.31
N ILE A 54 -2.99 -6.35 7.67
CA ILE A 54 -3.13 -5.86 6.28
C ILE A 54 -3.40 -7.02 5.31
N ALA A 55 -2.71 -8.15 5.46
CA ALA A 55 -2.90 -9.32 4.60
C ALA A 55 -4.30 -9.95 4.78
N ILE A 56 -4.79 -10.08 6.01
CA ILE A 56 -6.12 -10.61 6.30
C ILE A 56 -7.21 -9.69 5.74
N GLU A 57 -7.10 -8.37 5.92
CA GLU A 57 -8.08 -7.43 5.38
C GLU A 57 -8.09 -7.43 3.84
N ALA A 58 -6.91 -7.44 3.21
CA ALA A 58 -6.80 -7.54 1.75
C ALA A 58 -7.40 -8.87 1.23
N ALA A 59 -7.13 -9.99 1.90
CA ALA A 59 -7.70 -11.29 1.54
C ALA A 59 -9.22 -11.32 1.70
N ARG A 60 -9.76 -10.74 2.78
CA ARG A 60 -11.21 -10.60 2.99
C ARG A 60 -11.86 -9.79 1.87
N TYR A 61 -11.23 -8.71 1.41
CA TYR A 61 -11.75 -7.93 0.28
C TYR A 61 -11.61 -8.64 -1.07
N ALA A 62 -10.68 -9.57 -1.23
CA ALA A 62 -10.52 -10.35 -2.47
C ALA A 62 -11.62 -11.40 -2.66
N ILE A 63 -12.18 -11.92 -1.56
CA ILE A 63 -13.13 -13.05 -1.58
C ILE A 63 -14.57 -12.64 -1.26
N LYS A 64 -14.79 -11.42 -0.76
CA LYS A 64 -16.11 -10.89 -0.43
C LYS A 64 -16.81 -10.37 -1.67
#